data_AF-A0A1J5VY06-F1
#
_entry.id   AF-A0A1J5VY06-F1
#
_cell.length_a   1.000
_cell.length_b   1.000
_cell.length_c   1.000
_cell.angle_alpha   90.00
_cell.angle_beta   90.00
_cell.angle_gamma   90.00
#
_symmetry.space_group_name_H-M   'P 1'
#
loop_
_entity.id
_entity.type
_entity.pdbx_description
1 polymer ?
#
loop_
_entity_poly.entity_id
_entity_poly.type
_entity_poly.pdbx_seq_one_letter_code
_entity_poly.pdbx_strand_id
1 'polypeptide(L)' 'MTAPLVENLSKEAARHELSELKNSIESTFGDSIEGFEERAHNYNLTPREFAVWERVSELRWLLGDE' A
#
# COMPACT_ATOMS: atom_id res chain seq x y z
N MET A 1 7.79 27.51 16.16
CA MET A 1 8.18 26.45 15.19
C MET A 1 7.23 25.30 15.39
N THR A 2 6.23 25.16 14.53
CA THR A 2 5.22 24.11 14.62
C THR A 2 5.88 22.83 14.16
N ALA A 3 6.11 21.87 15.07
CA ALA A 3 6.57 20.55 14.70
C ALA A 3 5.58 19.97 13.69
N PRO A 4 6.05 19.36 12.58
CA PRO A 4 5.15 18.69 11.66
C PRO A 4 4.43 17.62 12.48
N LEU A 5 3.10 17.73 12.53
CA LEU A 5 2.23 16.72 13.10
C LEU A 5 2.34 15.51 12.18
N VAL A 6 3.40 14.73 12.36
CA VAL A 6 3.43 13.34 11.90
C VAL A 6 2.34 12.71 12.76
N GLU A 7 1.11 12.71 12.25
CA GLU A 7 0.07 11.86 12.78
C GLU A 7 0.71 10.48 12.85
N ASN A 8 0.97 10.01 14.07
CA ASN A 8 1.33 8.62 14.28
C ASN A 8 0.15 7.86 13.71
N LEU A 9 0.28 7.41 12.45
CA LEU A 9 -0.72 6.58 11.80
C LEU A 9 -0.88 5.40 12.75
N SER A 10 -2.00 5.38 13.48
CA SER A 10 -2.19 4.33 14.46
C SER A 10 -2.20 3.01 13.70
N LYS A 11 -1.79 1.91 14.34
CA LYS A 11 -1.77 0.60 13.68
C LYS A 11 -3.14 0.24 13.09
N GLU A 12 -4.21 0.75 13.70
CA GLU A 12 -5.58 0.63 13.22
C GLU A 12 -5.82 1.44 11.93
N ALA A 13 -5.35 2.69 11.87
CA ALA A 13 -5.43 3.52 10.67
C ALA A 13 -4.60 2.92 9.52
N ALA A 14 -3.39 2.42 9.81
CA ALA A 14 -2.55 1.74 8.84
C ALA A 14 -3.20 0.48 8.27
N ARG A 15 -3.87 -0.32 9.11
CA ARG A 15 -4.65 -1.49 8.65
C ARG A 15 -5.83 -1.09 7.78
N HIS A 16 -6.53 -0.02 8.15
CA HIS A 16 -7.66 0.48 7.36
C HIS A 16 -7.19 0.93 5.97
N GLU A 17 -6.13 1.75 5.92
CA GLU A 17 -5.56 2.24 4.67
C GLU A 17 -5.05 1.10 3.79
N LEU A 18 -4.39 0.10 4.38
CA LEU A 18 -3.93 -1.09 3.65
C LEU A 18 -5.10 -1.90 3.08
N SER A 19 -6.20 -2.03 3.82
CA SER A 19 -7.43 -2.66 3.33
C SER A 19 -8.05 -1.88 2.17
N GLU A 20 -8.12 -0.55 2.28
CA GLU A 20 -8.62 0.31 1.22
C GLU A 20 -7.76 0.24 -0.04
N LEU A 21 -6.43 0.21 0.10
CA LEU A 21 -5.51 0.06 -1.02
C LEU A 21 -5.67 -1.31 -1.71
N LYS A 22 -5.83 -2.40 -0.95
CA LYS A 22 -6.11 -3.72 -1.51
C LYS A 22 -7.41 -3.74 -2.33
N ASN A 23 -8.49 -3.17 -1.79
CA ASN A 23 -9.75 -3.04 -2.51
C ASN A 23 -9.63 -2.12 -3.74
N SER A 24 -8.83 -1.06 -3.63
CA SER A 24 -8.57 -0.14 -4.74
C SER A 24 -7.81 -0.84 -5.87
N ILE A 25 -6.89 -1.75 -5.56
CA ILE A 25 -6.16 -2.54 -6.56
C ILE A 25 -7.14 -3.39 -7.37
N GLU A 26 -8.02 -4.12 -6.69
CA GLU A 26 -9.05 -4.94 -7.34
C GLU A 26 -10.02 -4.10 -8.18
N SER A 27 -10.49 -2.98 -7.64
CA SER A 27 -11.47 -2.14 -8.34
C SER A 27 -10.87 -1.29 -9.47
N THR A 28 -9.62 -0.83 -9.34
CA THR A 28 -9.02 0.14 -10.26
C THR A 28 -8.22 -0.54 -11.36
N PHE A 29 -7.46 -1.58 -11.01
CA PHE A 29 -6.61 -2.31 -11.95
C PHE A 29 -7.28 -3.61 -12.43
N GLY A 30 -8.41 -4.00 -11.83
CA GLY A 30 -9.16 -5.20 -12.24
C GLY A 30 -8.39 -6.48 -11.93
N ASP A 31 -7.52 -6.44 -10.93
CA ASP A 31 -6.52 -7.46 -10.68
C ASP A 31 -6.51 -7.85 -9.20
N SER A 32 -6.27 -9.12 -8.90
CA SER A 32 -6.18 -9.56 -7.51
C SER A 32 -4.91 -9.02 -6.86
N ILE A 33 -4.92 -8.86 -5.53
CA ILE A 33 -3.72 -8.45 -4.79
C ILE A 33 -2.51 -9.37 -5.06
N GLU A 34 -2.76 -10.67 -5.24
CA GLU A 34 -1.73 -11.67 -5.55
C GLU A 34 -1.13 -11.48 -6.96
N GLY A 35 -1.98 -11.24 -7.96
CA GLY A 35 -1.52 -10.95 -9.32
C GLY A 35 -0.75 -9.63 -9.40
N PHE A 36 -1.17 -8.66 -8.60
CA PHE A 36 -0.50 -7.37 -8.48
C PHE A 36 0.88 -7.51 -7.82
N GLU A 37 0.98 -8.31 -6.75
CA GLU A 37 2.23 -8.65 -6.07
C GLU A 37 3.21 -9.38 -6.99
N GLU A 38 2.73 -10.36 -7.75
CA GLU A 38 3.56 -11.05 -8.74
C GLU A 38 4.11 -10.07 -9.78
N ARG A 39 3.30 -9.14 -10.28
CA ARG A 39 3.80 -8.09 -11.19
C ARG A 39 4.79 -7.16 -10.51
N ALA A 40 4.56 -6.80 -9.25
CA ALA A 40 5.47 -5.98 -8.46
C ALA A 40 6.86 -6.63 -8.35
N HIS A 41 6.90 -7.92 -8.02
CA HIS A 41 8.14 -8.69 -7.93
C HIS A 41 8.86 -8.85 -9.28
N ASN A 42 8.10 -8.91 -10.38
CA ASN A 42 8.65 -8.97 -11.73
C ASN A 42 8.94 -7.60 -12.36
N TYR A 43 8.85 -6.50 -11.60
CA TYR A 43 9.02 -5.12 -12.09
C TYR A 43 8.09 -4.78 -13.28
N ASN A 44 6.94 -5.43 -13.35
CA ASN A 44 5.95 -5.29 -14.44
C ASN A 44 4.77 -4.41 -14.01
N LEU A 45 5.05 -3.37 -13.20
CA LEU A 45 4.08 -2.38 -12.77
C LEU A 45 4.27 -1.08 -13.55
N THR A 46 3.16 -0.43 -13.89
CA THR A 46 3.18 0.96 -14.38
C THR A 46 3.63 1.91 -13.26
N PRO A 47 4.11 3.13 -13.57
CA PRO A 47 4.51 4.10 -12.53
C PRO A 47 3.43 4.41 -11.50
N ARG A 48 2.15 4.36 -11.91
CA ARG A 48 1.01 4.56 -11.02
C ARG A 48 0.80 3.38 -10.07
N GLU A 49 0.90 2.17 -10.58
CA GLU A 49 0.83 0.95 -9.76
C GLU A 49 2.03 0.85 -8.82
N PHE A 50 3.22 1.27 -9.26
CA PHE A 50 4.41 1.28 -8.43
C PHE A 50 4.24 2.19 -7.20
N ALA A 51 3.64 3.38 -7.36
CA ALA A 51 3.35 4.26 -6.23
C ALA A 51 2.37 3.62 -5.22
N VAL A 52 1.38 2.87 -5.71
CA VAL A 52 0.45 2.10 -4.87
C VAL A 52 1.20 0.98 -4.15
N TRP A 53 2.07 0.25 -4.86
CA TRP A 53 2.89 -0.82 -4.30
C TRP A 53 3.85 -0.33 -3.22
N GLU A 54 4.51 0.81 -3.45
CA GLU A 54 5.41 1.44 -2.47
C GLU A 54 4.64 1.79 -1.19
N ARG A 55 3.43 2.34 -1.32
CA ARG A 55 2.58 2.66 -0.17
C ARG A 55 2.12 1.40 0.58
N VAL A 56 1.72 0.34 -0.14
CA VAL A 56 1.37 -0.95 0.48
C VAL A 56 2.56 -1.53 1.25
N SER A 57 3.75 -1.47 0.66
CA SER A 57 4.99 -1.95 1.28
C SER A 57 5.34 -1.17 2.55
N GLU A 58 5.20 0.16 2.51
CA GLU A 58 5.39 1.03 3.67
C GLU A 58 4.42 0.70 4.82
N LEU A 59 3.13 0.50 4.50
CA LEU A 59 2.11 0.16 5.49
C LEU A 59 2.34 -1.23 6.10
N ARG A 60 2.75 -2.22 5.29
CA ARG A 60 3.14 -3.56 5.78
C ARG A 60 4.31 -3.48 6.75
N TRP A 61 5.36 -2.74 6.38
CA TRP A 61 6.51 -2.50 7.24
C TRP A 61 6.12 -1.83 8.55
N LEU A 62 5.25 -0.81 8.51
CA LEU A 62 4.75 -0.11 9.70
C LEU A 62 3.90 -1.01 10.62
N LEU A 63 3.22 -2.00 10.04
CA LEU A 63 2.42 -2.99 10.76
C LEU A 63 3.21 -4.19 11.29
N GLY A 64 4.44 -4.40 10.78
CA GLY A 64 5.25 -5.59 11.08
C GLY A 64 4.72 -6.87 10.42
N ASP A 65 4.02 -6.71 9.30
CA ASP A 65 3.49 -7.80 8.46
C ASP A 65 4.50 -8.04 7.33
N GLU A 66 5.57 -8.79 7.63
CA GLU A 66 6.57 -9.27 6.65
C GLU A 66 6.19 -10.64 6.09
#